data_AF-A0A524Q0N2-F1
#
_entry.id   AF-A0A524Q0N2-F1
#
_cell.length_a   1.000
_cell.length_b   1.000
_cell.length_c   1.000
_cell.angle_alpha   90.00
_cell.angle_beta   90.00
_cell.angle_gamma   90.00
#
_symmetry.space_group_name_H-M   'P 1'
#
loop_
_entity.id
_entity.type
_entity.pdbx_description
1 polymer ?
#
loop_
_entity_poly.entity_id
_entity_poly.type
_entity_poly.pdbx_seq_one_letter_code
_entity_poly.pdbx_strand_id
1 'polypeptide(L)'
;MGNELERRRAQELDQLTRVFTAWLDDRQSSAAGNESLSDVLQAIRLLDPQHPTLRDPRLVNSFAAQARAAMDAGDLAKAGIILKLAAELLPRDQSLAQLHLQLAEGLERGRQDRLALELRARLDAERGSINSLADFRRVQNDLMMLESLRPQDSMLKDLRWQLEQSFLSDFDQLMTKQHWQEAETLLVDFARFFEIPYVIAQRTRLSDAEKANNFQMPATQSQRSLLAARAKIIN
;
A
#
# COMPACT_ATOMS: atom_id res chain seq x y z
N MET A 1 -44.89 3.36 -38.87
CA MET A 1 -43.49 3.08 -38.53
C MET A 1 -43.27 2.77 -37.04
N GLY A 2 -44.06 3.30 -36.09
CA GLY A 2 -43.92 2.98 -34.66
C GLY A 2 -43.99 1.48 -34.31
N ASN A 3 -44.99 0.76 -34.84
CA ASN A 3 -45.20 -0.66 -34.53
C ASN A 3 -44.05 -1.60 -34.97
N GLU A 4 -43.25 -1.22 -35.98
CA GLU A 4 -42.12 -2.04 -36.46
C GLU A 4 -40.92 -1.92 -35.51
N LEU A 5 -40.63 -0.70 -35.04
CA LEU A 5 -39.54 -0.43 -34.09
C LEU A 5 -39.84 -1.04 -32.72
N GLU A 6 -41.09 -0.95 -32.25
CA GLU A 6 -41.51 -1.56 -30.99
C GLU A 6 -41.38 -3.09 -31.04
N ARG A 7 -41.78 -3.73 -32.15
CA ARG A 7 -41.59 -5.18 -32.33
C ARG A 7 -40.12 -5.58 -32.32
N ARG A 8 -39.24 -4.83 -33.00
CA ARG A 8 -37.80 -5.11 -33.00
C ARG A 8 -37.20 -4.96 -31.61
N ARG A 9 -37.56 -3.91 -30.86
CA ARG A 9 -37.14 -3.70 -29.47
C ARG A 9 -37.58 -4.85 -28.57
N ALA A 10 -38.82 -5.31 -28.70
CA ALA A 10 -39.34 -6.44 -27.93
C ALA A 10 -38.59 -7.75 -28.26
N GLN A 11 -38.34 -8.03 -29.54
CA GLN A 11 -37.56 -9.19 -29.98
C GLN A 11 -36.13 -9.19 -29.44
N GLU A 12 -35.48 -8.02 -29.44
CA GLU A 12 -34.14 -7.85 -28.91
C GLU A 12 -34.10 -8.05 -27.39
N LEU A 13 -35.06 -7.47 -26.64
CA LEU A 13 -35.19 -7.68 -25.20
C LEU A 13 -35.43 -9.16 -24.84
N ASP A 14 -36.26 -9.87 -25.62
CA ASP A 14 -36.50 -11.31 -25.44
C ASP A 14 -35.25 -12.15 -25.73
N GLN A 15 -34.45 -11.74 -26.72
CA GLN A 15 -33.17 -12.38 -27.00
C GLN A 15 -32.18 -12.17 -25.86
N LEU A 16 -31.98 -10.92 -25.42
CA LEU A 16 -31.08 -10.58 -24.32
C LEU A 16 -31.51 -11.25 -23.00
N THR A 17 -32.82 -11.35 -22.74
CA THR A 17 -33.36 -12.04 -21.56
C THR A 17 -33.09 -13.55 -21.60
N ARG A 18 -33.16 -14.17 -22.77
CA ARG A 18 -32.80 -15.60 -22.93
C ARG A 18 -31.32 -15.83 -22.73
N VAL A 19 -30.46 -14.98 -23.31
CA VAL A 19 -29.00 -15.04 -23.09
C VAL A 19 -28.69 -14.87 -21.59
N PHE A 20 -29.31 -13.89 -20.94
CA PHE A 20 -29.19 -13.66 -19.50
C PHE A 20 -29.56 -14.89 -18.67
N THR A 21 -30.72 -15.50 -18.95
CA THR A 21 -31.22 -16.66 -18.20
C THR A 21 -30.28 -17.86 -18.37
N ALA A 22 -29.83 -18.11 -19.60
CA ALA A 22 -28.85 -19.16 -19.88
C ALA A 22 -27.54 -18.95 -19.10
N TRP A 23 -27.07 -17.69 -19.02
CA TRP A 23 -25.86 -17.32 -18.27
C TRP A 23 -26.00 -17.57 -16.76
N LEU A 24 -27.19 -17.34 -16.19
CA LEU A 24 -27.44 -17.59 -14.76
C LEU A 24 -27.60 -19.07 -14.43
N ASP A 25 -28.17 -19.85 -15.34
CA ASP A 25 -28.42 -21.28 -15.13
C ASP A 25 -27.14 -22.10 -15.35
N ASP A 26 -26.29 -21.69 -16.29
CA ASP A 26 -25.01 -22.32 -16.51
C ASP A 26 -23.92 -21.73 -15.58
N ARG A 27 -23.80 -22.34 -14.40
CA ARG A 27 -22.79 -21.98 -13.39
C ARG A 27 -21.34 -22.16 -13.85
N GLN A 28 -21.08 -22.77 -15.01
CA GLN A 28 -19.73 -23.10 -15.47
C GLN A 28 -19.40 -22.67 -16.90
N SER A 29 -20.35 -22.28 -17.73
CA SER A 29 -20.02 -21.85 -19.08
C SER A 29 -19.43 -20.43 -19.09
N SER A 30 -18.19 -20.35 -19.56
CA SER A 30 -17.85 -19.37 -20.59
C SER A 30 -18.85 -19.55 -21.75
N ALA A 31 -20.06 -19.02 -21.61
CA ALA A 31 -21.08 -19.14 -22.65
C ALA A 31 -20.46 -18.69 -23.96
N ALA A 32 -20.61 -19.52 -25.00
CA ALA A 32 -19.84 -19.56 -26.23
C ALA A 32 -20.00 -18.34 -27.18
N GLY A 33 -20.13 -17.14 -26.63
CA GLY A 33 -20.11 -15.86 -27.31
C GLY A 33 -19.16 -14.90 -26.59
N ASN A 34 -18.63 -13.92 -27.32
CA ASN A 34 -17.72 -12.89 -26.77
C ASN A 34 -18.43 -11.88 -25.85
N GLU A 35 -19.71 -12.07 -25.53
CA GLU A 35 -20.51 -11.13 -24.73
C GLU A 35 -20.46 -11.50 -23.25
N SER A 36 -20.05 -10.55 -22.41
CA SER A 36 -20.06 -10.74 -20.96
C SER A 36 -21.47 -10.50 -20.39
N LEU A 37 -21.77 -11.08 -19.22
CA LEU A 37 -23.03 -10.80 -18.51
C LEU A 37 -23.23 -9.28 -18.31
N SER A 38 -22.14 -8.55 -18.08
CA SER A 38 -22.15 -7.09 -17.96
C SER A 38 -22.67 -6.40 -19.22
N ASP A 39 -22.25 -6.86 -20.40
CA ASP A 39 -22.67 -6.28 -21.69
C ASP A 39 -24.15 -6.53 -21.94
N VAL A 40 -24.63 -7.75 -21.66
CA VAL A 40 -26.05 -8.12 -21.78
C VAL A 40 -26.91 -7.26 -20.85
N LEU A 41 -26.50 -7.07 -19.60
CA LEU A 41 -27.25 -6.24 -18.64
C LEU A 41 -27.22 -4.75 -19.01
N GLN A 42 -26.13 -4.24 -19.57
CA GLN A 42 -26.07 -2.88 -20.09
C GLN A 42 -27.00 -2.68 -21.29
N ALA A 43 -27.04 -3.65 -22.22
CA ALA A 43 -27.96 -3.62 -23.34
C ALA A 43 -29.42 -3.66 -22.89
N ILE A 44 -29.77 -4.54 -21.94
CA ILE A 44 -31.11 -4.57 -21.33
C ILE A 44 -31.43 -3.23 -20.68
N ARG A 45 -30.51 -2.65 -19.89
CA ARG A 45 -30.73 -1.36 -19.23
C ARG A 45 -30.93 -0.20 -20.21
N LEU A 46 -30.22 -0.20 -21.34
CA LEU A 46 -30.39 0.81 -22.39
C LEU A 46 -31.75 0.67 -23.08
N LEU A 47 -32.18 -0.56 -23.33
CA LEU A 47 -33.46 -0.85 -23.99
C LEU A 47 -34.66 -0.73 -23.05
N ASP A 48 -34.56 -1.13 -21.79
CA ASP A 48 -35.61 -1.01 -20.77
C ASP A 48 -34.98 -0.94 -19.36
N PRO A 49 -34.81 0.28 -18.79
CA PRO A 49 -34.24 0.46 -17.46
C PRO A 49 -35.08 -0.14 -16.30
N GLN A 50 -36.36 -0.45 -16.54
CA GLN A 50 -37.24 -1.03 -15.53
C GLN A 50 -37.43 -2.54 -15.71
N HIS A 51 -36.69 -3.15 -16.64
CA HIS A 51 -36.84 -4.56 -16.95
C HIS A 51 -36.61 -5.45 -15.70
N PRO A 52 -37.50 -6.42 -15.40
CA PRO A 52 -37.42 -7.23 -14.19
C PRO A 52 -36.10 -7.99 -14.00
N THR A 53 -35.42 -8.35 -15.10
CA THR A 53 -34.12 -9.06 -15.05
C THR A 53 -33.03 -8.26 -14.36
N LEU A 54 -33.08 -6.92 -14.40
CA LEU A 54 -32.13 -6.05 -13.71
C LEU A 54 -32.26 -6.12 -12.18
N ARG A 55 -33.32 -6.76 -11.67
CA ARG A 55 -33.61 -6.98 -10.24
C ARG A 55 -33.61 -8.46 -9.87
N ASP A 56 -33.18 -9.35 -10.76
CA ASP A 56 -33.15 -10.79 -10.47
C ASP A 56 -32.18 -11.05 -9.30
N PRO A 57 -32.64 -11.67 -8.19
CA PRO A 57 -31.80 -11.91 -7.01
C PRO A 57 -30.59 -12.82 -7.29
N ARG A 58 -30.62 -13.62 -8.36
CA ARG A 58 -29.50 -14.47 -8.79
C ARG A 58 -28.29 -13.65 -9.28
N LEU A 59 -28.50 -12.39 -9.66
CA LEU A 59 -27.43 -11.48 -10.10
C LEU A 59 -26.35 -11.30 -9.03
N VAL A 60 -26.73 -11.21 -7.75
CA VAL A 60 -25.78 -11.05 -6.63
C VAL A 60 -24.72 -12.14 -6.67
N ASN A 61 -25.15 -13.40 -6.76
CA ASN A 61 -24.25 -14.54 -6.75
C ASN A 61 -23.36 -14.59 -8.00
N SER A 62 -23.92 -14.25 -9.16
CA SER A 62 -23.16 -14.23 -10.42
C SER A 62 -22.08 -13.14 -10.43
N PHE A 63 -22.43 -11.91 -10.04
CA PHE A 63 -21.45 -10.82 -9.91
C PHE A 63 -20.38 -11.14 -8.89
N ALA A 64 -20.76 -11.68 -7.72
CA ALA A 64 -19.81 -12.08 -6.70
C ALA A 64 -18.84 -13.17 -7.20
N ALA A 65 -19.33 -14.18 -7.92
CA ALA A 65 -18.50 -15.24 -8.49
C ALA A 65 -17.51 -14.70 -9.54
N GLN A 66 -17.96 -13.86 -10.46
CA GLN A 66 -17.11 -13.27 -11.49
C GLN A 66 -16.06 -12.32 -10.92
N ALA A 67 -16.44 -11.49 -9.94
CA ALA A 67 -15.52 -10.59 -9.27
C ALA A 67 -14.43 -11.37 -8.52
N ARG A 68 -14.80 -12.41 -7.77
CA ARG A 68 -13.83 -13.29 -7.10
C ARG A 68 -12.90 -13.97 -8.09
N ALA A 69 -13.44 -14.56 -9.16
CA ALA A 69 -12.61 -15.20 -10.18
C ALA A 69 -11.60 -14.22 -10.82
N ALA A 70 -12.00 -12.96 -11.05
CA ALA A 70 -11.10 -11.93 -11.54
C ALA A 70 -10.04 -11.54 -10.49
N MET A 71 -10.42 -11.40 -9.22
CA MET A 71 -9.49 -11.13 -8.12
C MET A 71 -8.48 -12.27 -7.91
N ASP A 72 -8.93 -13.51 -7.95
CA ASP A 72 -8.10 -14.72 -7.81
C ASP A 72 -7.11 -14.84 -8.97
N ALA A 73 -7.50 -14.41 -10.17
CA ALA A 73 -6.63 -14.31 -11.33
C ALA A 73 -5.66 -13.10 -11.30
N GLY A 74 -5.76 -12.23 -10.29
CA GLY A 74 -4.97 -11.00 -10.18
C GLY A 74 -5.44 -9.85 -11.10
N ASP A 75 -6.55 -10.02 -11.82
CA ASP A 75 -7.15 -9.00 -12.67
C ASP A 75 -8.08 -8.09 -11.87
N LEU A 76 -7.47 -7.27 -11.01
CA LEU A 76 -8.18 -6.33 -10.13
C LEU A 76 -8.94 -5.25 -10.93
N ALA A 77 -8.49 -4.93 -12.15
CA ALA A 77 -9.18 -3.98 -13.02
C ALA A 77 -10.53 -4.53 -13.48
N LYS A 78 -10.55 -5.77 -13.97
CA LYS A 78 -11.78 -6.46 -14.35
C LYS A 78 -12.71 -6.65 -13.16
N ALA A 79 -12.18 -7.05 -11.99
CA ALA A 79 -12.97 -7.15 -10.77
C ALA A 79 -13.66 -5.82 -10.40
N GLY A 80 -12.94 -4.70 -10.54
CA GLY A 80 -13.50 -3.36 -10.31
C GLY A 80 -14.63 -2.98 -11.26
N ILE A 81 -14.51 -3.30 -12.55
CA ILE A 81 -15.57 -3.08 -13.53
C ILE A 81 -16.82 -3.88 -13.16
N ILE A 82 -16.66 -5.17 -12.84
CA ILE A 82 -17.74 -6.08 -12.45
C ILE A 82 -18.46 -5.55 -11.21
N LEU A 83 -17.71 -5.24 -10.14
CA LEU A 83 -18.28 -4.79 -8.87
C LEU A 83 -18.91 -3.40 -8.97
N LYS A 84 -18.39 -2.51 -9.82
CA LYS A 84 -19.01 -1.19 -10.09
C LYS A 84 -20.39 -1.35 -10.72
N LEU A 85 -20.50 -2.19 -11.76
CA LEU A 85 -21.79 -2.46 -12.39
C LEU A 85 -22.77 -3.11 -11.41
N ALA A 86 -22.28 -4.07 -10.62
CA ALA A 86 -23.08 -4.74 -9.60
C ALA A 86 -23.62 -3.75 -8.55
N ALA A 87 -22.82 -2.78 -8.11
CA ALA A 87 -23.23 -1.75 -7.15
C ALA A 87 -24.29 -0.77 -7.72
N GLU A 88 -24.27 -0.50 -9.04
CA GLU A 88 -25.30 0.31 -9.68
C GLU A 88 -26.66 -0.40 -9.74
N LEU A 89 -26.65 -1.72 -9.98
CA LEU A 89 -27.88 -2.53 -10.08
C LEU A 89 -28.40 -2.96 -8.70
N LEU A 90 -27.50 -3.25 -7.77
CA LEU A 90 -27.79 -3.88 -6.47
C LEU A 90 -27.12 -3.10 -5.31
N PRO A 91 -27.44 -1.81 -5.11
CA PRO A 91 -26.72 -0.91 -4.22
C PRO A 91 -26.80 -1.25 -2.72
N ARG A 92 -27.71 -2.15 -2.32
CA ARG A 92 -27.95 -2.53 -0.92
C ARG A 92 -27.42 -3.91 -0.55
N ASP A 93 -26.76 -4.59 -1.49
CA ASP A 93 -26.25 -5.93 -1.23
C ASP A 93 -24.96 -5.88 -0.40
N GLN A 94 -24.99 -6.48 0.79
CA GLN A 94 -23.85 -6.47 1.72
C GLN A 94 -22.69 -7.34 1.24
N SER A 95 -22.97 -8.41 0.48
CA SER A 95 -21.92 -9.32 0.00
C SER A 95 -21.05 -8.66 -1.07
N LEU A 96 -21.67 -7.88 -1.98
CA LEU A 96 -20.96 -7.07 -2.97
C LEU A 96 -20.18 -5.93 -2.32
N ALA A 97 -20.73 -5.30 -1.27
CA ALA A 97 -20.01 -4.29 -0.49
C ALA A 97 -18.73 -4.86 0.15
N GLN A 98 -18.79 -6.08 0.69
CA GLN A 98 -17.61 -6.75 1.23
C GLN A 98 -16.55 -7.03 0.15
N LEU A 99 -16.96 -7.45 -1.05
CA LEU A 99 -16.04 -7.66 -2.17
C LEU A 99 -15.38 -6.35 -2.63
N HIS A 100 -16.09 -5.23 -2.60
CA HIS A 100 -15.51 -3.90 -2.87
C HIS A 100 -14.39 -3.56 -1.88
N LEU A 101 -14.58 -3.84 -0.59
CA LEU A 101 -13.54 -3.63 0.43
C LEU A 101 -12.31 -4.50 0.16
N GLN A 102 -12.51 -5.79 -0.13
CA GLN A 102 -11.41 -6.70 -0.46
C GLN A 102 -10.66 -6.29 -1.72
N LEU A 103 -11.37 -5.81 -2.74
CA LEU A 103 -10.76 -5.25 -3.95
C LEU A 103 -9.92 -4.01 -3.62
N ALA A 104 -10.46 -3.08 -2.83
CA ALA A 104 -9.74 -1.86 -2.43
C ALA A 104 -8.46 -2.19 -1.65
N GLU A 105 -8.52 -3.14 -0.72
CA GLU A 105 -7.35 -3.65 -0.01
C GLU A 105 -6.32 -4.31 -0.95
N GLY A 106 -6.78 -5.05 -1.96
CA GLY A 106 -5.92 -5.65 -2.97
C GLY A 106 -5.21 -4.59 -3.83
N LEU A 107 -5.95 -3.58 -4.28
CA LEU A 107 -5.41 -2.46 -5.06
C LEU A 107 -4.39 -1.65 -4.26
N GLU A 108 -4.69 -1.35 -2.99
CA GLU A 108 -3.77 -0.61 -2.12
C GLU A 108 -2.50 -1.39 -1.86
N ARG A 109 -2.59 -2.70 -1.58
CA ARG A 109 -1.41 -3.57 -1.47
C ARG A 109 -0.57 -3.56 -2.75
N GLY A 110 -1.21 -3.67 -3.92
CA GLY A 110 -0.51 -3.60 -5.20
C GLY A 110 0.19 -2.24 -5.43
N ARG A 111 -0.41 -1.14 -4.99
CA ARG A 111 0.21 0.19 -5.03
C ARG A 111 1.43 0.29 -4.12
N GLN A 112 1.29 -0.18 -2.88
CA GLN A 112 2.36 -0.21 -1.88
C GLN A 112 3.54 -1.06 -2.36
N ASP A 113 3.27 -2.20 -2.99
CA ASP A 113 4.30 -3.08 -3.55
C ASP A 113 5.09 -2.42 -4.68
N ARG A 114 4.40 -1.74 -5.60
CA ARG A 114 5.07 -0.98 -6.67
C ARG A 114 5.93 0.14 -6.10
N LEU A 115 5.39 0.92 -5.16
CA LEU A 115 6.13 1.98 -4.50
C LEU A 115 7.39 1.44 -3.79
N ALA A 116 7.28 0.31 -3.09
CA ALA A 116 8.42 -0.33 -2.45
C ALA A 116 9.50 -0.76 -3.46
N LEU A 117 9.11 -1.32 -4.60
CA LEU A 117 10.05 -1.67 -5.68
C LEU A 117 10.73 -0.44 -6.29
N GLU A 118 9.98 0.65 -6.52
CA GLU A 118 10.53 1.92 -7.02
C GLU A 118 11.53 2.54 -6.05
N LEU A 119 11.19 2.58 -4.75
CA LEU A 119 12.09 3.07 -3.70
C LEU A 119 13.37 2.23 -3.63
N ARG A 120 13.22 0.90 -3.66
CA ARG A 120 14.37 -0.01 -3.67
C ARG A 120 15.26 0.23 -4.89
N ALA A 121 14.68 0.36 -6.09
CA ALA A 121 15.44 0.62 -7.30
C ALA A 121 16.21 1.96 -7.24
N ARG A 122 15.58 3.01 -6.70
CA ARG A 122 16.25 4.31 -6.51
C ARG A 122 17.40 4.23 -5.51
N LEU A 123 17.16 3.62 -4.35
CA LEU A 123 18.20 3.43 -3.35
C LEU A 123 19.36 2.57 -3.89
N ASP A 124 19.09 1.63 -4.79
CA ASP A 124 20.12 0.74 -5.34
C ASP A 124 20.98 1.48 -6.36
N ALA A 125 20.36 2.34 -7.18
CA ALA A 125 21.07 3.25 -8.07
C ALA A 125 21.98 4.23 -7.31
N GLU A 126 21.56 4.68 -6.13
CA GLU A 126 22.36 5.59 -5.29
C GLU A 126 23.35 4.86 -4.38
N ARG A 127 23.29 3.53 -4.27
CA ARG A 127 24.02 2.74 -3.26
C ARG A 127 25.52 3.02 -3.22
N GLY A 128 26.17 3.11 -4.38
CA GLY A 128 27.61 3.40 -4.46
C GLY A 128 27.99 4.82 -4.04
N SER A 129 27.03 5.74 -3.93
CA SER A 129 27.22 7.12 -3.52
C SER A 129 26.89 7.39 -2.04
N ILE A 130 26.28 6.42 -1.35
CA ILE A 130 25.91 6.53 0.07
C ILE A 130 27.11 6.10 0.93
N ASN A 131 28.06 7.01 1.14
CA ASN A 131 29.29 6.69 1.88
C ASN A 131 29.49 7.56 3.14
N SER A 132 28.62 8.55 3.37
CA SER A 132 28.69 9.45 4.51
C SER A 132 27.33 9.65 5.18
N LEU A 133 27.33 10.18 6.41
CA LEU A 133 26.10 10.54 7.11
C LEU A 133 25.29 11.62 6.37
N ALA A 134 25.97 12.53 5.66
CA ALA A 134 25.29 13.51 4.80
C ALA A 134 24.52 12.82 3.66
N ASP A 135 25.08 11.75 3.08
CA ASP A 135 24.40 10.98 2.03
C ASP A 135 23.19 10.22 2.57
N PHE A 136 23.33 9.60 3.74
CA PHE A 136 22.19 8.95 4.41
C PHE A 136 21.05 9.92 4.73
N ARG A 137 21.35 11.18 5.07
CA ARG A 137 20.31 12.22 5.24
C ARG A 137 19.56 12.51 3.94
N ARG A 138 20.23 12.47 2.78
CA ARG A 138 19.59 12.69 1.47
C ARG A 138 18.56 11.61 1.15
N VAL A 139 18.86 10.35 1.48
CA VAL A 139 17.99 9.19 1.23
C VAL A 139 17.10 8.78 2.41
N GLN A 140 17.12 9.55 3.51
CA GLN A 140 16.43 9.19 4.75
C GLN A 140 14.94 8.91 4.55
N ASN A 141 14.25 9.76 3.80
CA ASN A 141 12.81 9.61 3.58
C ASN A 141 12.49 8.33 2.80
N ASP A 142 13.31 8.00 1.80
CA ASP A 142 13.13 6.81 0.98
C ASP A 142 13.41 5.53 1.80
N LEU A 143 14.42 5.56 2.67
CA LEU A 143 14.69 4.47 3.62
C LEU A 143 13.56 4.25 4.62
N MET A 144 13.05 5.33 5.21
CA MET A 144 11.95 5.24 6.17
C MET A 144 10.67 4.75 5.51
N MET A 145 10.37 5.21 4.29
CA MET A 145 9.22 4.74 3.53
C MET A 145 9.39 3.27 3.13
N LEU A 146 10.59 2.85 2.73
CA LEU A 146 10.84 1.44 2.42
C LEU A 146 10.74 0.57 3.68
N GLU A 147 11.23 1.02 4.83
CA GLU A 147 11.11 0.29 6.11
C GLU A 147 9.65 0.10 6.53
N SER A 148 8.80 1.10 6.35
CA SER A 148 7.37 0.98 6.69
C SER A 148 6.62 0.02 5.76
N LEU A 149 7.00 -0.04 4.48
CA LEU A 149 6.39 -0.92 3.48
C LEU A 149 6.95 -2.35 3.52
N ARG A 150 8.26 -2.50 3.76
CA ARG A 150 9.02 -3.77 3.68
C ARG A 150 10.08 -3.85 4.78
N PRO A 151 9.70 -4.02 6.06
CA PRO A 151 10.63 -4.00 7.19
C PRO A 151 11.68 -5.12 7.18
N GLN A 152 11.45 -6.18 6.39
CA GLN A 152 12.35 -7.34 6.26
C GLN A 152 13.22 -7.30 5.01
N ASP A 153 13.21 -6.20 4.23
CA ASP A 153 14.04 -6.10 3.02
C ASP A 153 15.54 -6.19 3.38
N SER A 154 16.28 -7.07 2.69
CA SER A 154 17.70 -7.31 2.96
C SER A 154 18.56 -6.06 2.71
N MET A 155 18.16 -5.21 1.76
CA MET A 155 18.87 -3.96 1.46
C MET A 155 18.89 -3.01 2.66
N LEU A 156 17.80 -2.96 3.43
CA LEU A 156 17.72 -2.14 4.63
C LEU A 156 18.73 -2.59 5.68
N LYS A 157 19.00 -3.90 5.78
CA LYS A 157 20.01 -4.43 6.71
C LYS A 157 21.41 -3.98 6.30
N ASP A 158 21.75 -4.10 5.02
CA ASP A 158 23.05 -3.68 4.49
C ASP A 158 23.27 -2.18 4.70
N LEU A 159 22.27 -1.36 4.35
CA LEU A 159 22.34 0.10 4.50
C LEU A 159 22.37 0.52 5.98
N ARG A 160 21.66 -0.19 6.87
CA ARG A 160 21.71 0.07 8.31
C ARG A 160 23.10 -0.23 8.87
N TRP A 161 23.72 -1.33 8.45
CA TRP A 161 25.09 -1.66 8.86
C TRP A 161 26.08 -0.60 8.38
N GLN A 162 25.99 -0.16 7.12
CA GLN A 162 26.82 0.92 6.59
C GLN A 162 26.62 2.23 7.36
N LEU A 163 25.36 2.60 7.64
CA LEU A 163 25.03 3.77 8.44
C LEU A 163 25.64 3.69 9.84
N GLU A 164 25.57 2.52 10.49
CA GLU A 164 26.14 2.31 11.82
C GLU A 164 27.67 2.51 11.82
N GLN A 165 28.37 1.99 10.82
CA GLN A 165 29.82 2.19 10.69
C GLN A 165 30.19 3.67 10.49
N SER A 166 29.51 4.36 9.58
CA SER A 166 29.73 5.80 9.35
C SER A 166 29.38 6.63 10.58
N PHE A 167 28.30 6.27 11.29
CA PHE A 167 27.89 6.92 12.53
C PHE A 167 28.95 6.77 13.61
N LEU A 168 29.43 5.55 13.87
CA LEU A 168 30.43 5.29 14.89
C LEU A 168 31.74 6.02 14.61
N SER A 169 32.18 6.04 13.35
CA SER A 169 33.38 6.78 12.93
C SER A 169 33.28 8.28 13.25
N ASP A 170 32.21 8.93 12.79
CA ASP A 170 32.02 10.38 13.00
C ASP A 170 31.79 10.70 14.49
N PHE A 171 31.00 9.87 15.18
CA PHE A 171 30.73 10.02 16.61
C PHE A 171 32.01 9.90 17.44
N ASP A 172 32.85 8.90 17.19
CA ASP A 172 34.13 8.72 17.88
C ASP A 172 35.12 9.85 17.60
N GLN A 173 35.10 10.39 16.38
CA GLN A 173 35.90 11.55 16.03
C GLN A 173 35.46 12.80 16.83
N LEU A 174 34.16 13.05 16.95
CA LEU A 174 33.61 14.15 17.75
C LEU A 174 33.91 13.98 19.23
N MET A 175 33.78 12.75 19.74
CA MET A 175 34.14 12.41 21.13
C MET A 175 35.63 12.66 21.41
N THR A 176 36.52 12.27 20.49
CA THR A 176 37.97 12.49 20.63
C THR A 176 38.33 13.98 20.62
N LYS A 177 37.63 14.77 19.79
CA LYS A 177 37.79 16.23 19.72
C LYS A 177 37.06 16.96 20.86
N GLN A 178 36.37 16.25 21.75
CA GLN A 178 35.55 16.82 22.83
C GLN A 178 34.41 17.73 22.33
N HIS A 179 33.91 17.49 21.11
CA HIS A 179 32.78 18.21 20.52
C HIS A 179 31.45 17.59 20.98
N TRP A 180 31.17 17.63 22.30
CA TRP A 180 30.06 16.90 22.92
C TRP A 180 28.69 17.27 22.36
N GLN A 181 28.44 18.56 22.12
CA GLN A 181 27.17 19.05 21.58
C GLN A 181 26.91 18.56 20.15
N GLU A 182 27.95 18.49 19.33
CA GLU A 182 27.84 17.96 17.96
C GLU A 182 27.59 16.46 17.99
N ALA A 183 28.24 15.72 18.90
CA ALA A 183 28.02 14.28 19.10
C ALA A 183 26.58 13.98 19.54
N GLU A 184 26.03 14.75 20.49
CA GLU A 184 24.62 14.62 20.91
C GLU A 184 23.66 14.93 19.75
N THR A 185 23.93 16.00 19.00
CA THR A 185 23.13 16.37 17.83
C THR A 185 23.13 15.24 16.80
N LEU A 186 24.30 14.66 16.54
CA LEU A 186 24.45 13.51 15.64
C LEU A 186 23.65 12.30 16.13
N LEU A 187 23.73 11.99 17.42
CA LEU A 187 22.96 10.90 18.04
C LEU A 187 21.45 11.13 17.87
N VAL A 188 20.96 12.34 18.11
CA VAL A 188 19.53 12.69 17.95
C VAL A 188 19.07 12.56 16.51
N ASP A 189 19.85 13.08 15.56
CA ASP A 189 19.49 13.08 14.14
C ASP A 189 19.31 11.65 13.59
N PHE A 190 20.16 10.73 14.04
CA PHE A 190 20.18 9.34 13.56
C PHE A 190 19.52 8.33 14.50
N ALA A 191 19.09 8.73 15.70
CA ALA A 191 18.47 7.84 16.70
C ALA A 191 17.35 6.96 16.12
N ARG A 192 16.56 7.48 15.18
CA ARG A 192 15.43 6.77 14.57
C ARG A 192 15.84 5.49 13.83
N PHE A 193 17.05 5.45 13.26
CA PHE A 193 17.56 4.31 12.49
C PHE A 193 18.16 3.21 13.36
N PHE A 194 18.43 3.51 14.62
CA PHE A 194 19.00 2.57 15.57
C PHE A 194 17.93 1.95 16.47
N GLU A 195 18.31 0.84 17.09
CA GLU A 195 17.51 0.26 18.16
C GLU A 195 17.67 1.09 19.44
N ILE A 196 16.61 1.16 20.25
CA ILE A 196 16.62 1.95 21.49
C ILE A 196 17.79 1.60 22.42
N PRO A 197 18.13 0.31 22.66
CA PRO A 197 19.28 -0.05 23.50
C PRO A 197 20.60 0.53 22.98
N TYR A 198 20.78 0.56 21.66
CA TYR A 198 21.97 1.15 21.03
C TYR A 198 22.05 2.66 21.30
N VAL A 199 20.95 3.39 21.09
CA VAL A 199 20.91 4.84 21.35
C VAL A 199 21.21 5.16 22.81
N ILE A 200 20.66 4.38 23.75
CA ILE A 200 20.93 4.53 25.19
C ILE A 200 22.42 4.29 25.48
N ALA A 201 23.01 3.23 24.92
CA ALA A 201 24.43 2.92 25.12
C ALA A 201 25.34 4.07 24.65
N GLN A 202 25.08 4.64 23.46
CA GLN A 202 25.85 5.78 22.96
C GLN A 202 25.64 7.04 23.82
N ARG A 203 24.42 7.28 24.32
CA ARG A 203 24.15 8.42 25.20
C ARG A 203 24.88 8.30 26.54
N THR A 204 24.92 7.09 27.12
CA THR A 204 25.66 6.81 28.35
C THR A 204 27.15 7.03 28.12
N ARG A 205 27.70 6.51 27.03
CA ARG A 205 29.11 6.72 26.64
C ARG A 205 29.46 8.20 26.50
N LEU A 206 28.58 9.00 25.88
CA LEU A 206 28.72 10.46 25.81
C LEU A 206 28.75 11.08 27.22
N SER A 207 27.77 10.73 28.07
CA SER A 207 27.67 11.29 29.43
C SER A 207 28.88 10.99 30.30
N ASP A 208 29.44 9.78 30.19
CA ASP A 208 30.61 9.39 30.98
C ASP A 208 31.87 10.12 30.50
N ALA A 209 32.02 10.35 29.19
CA ALA A 209 33.11 11.16 28.65
C ALA A 209 33.01 12.64 29.05
N GLU A 210 31.81 13.21 29.10
CA GLU A 210 31.58 14.58 29.59
C GLU A 210 32.03 14.73 31.05
N LYS A 211 31.61 13.80 31.91
CA LYS A 211 32.01 13.79 33.34
C LYS A 211 33.53 13.67 33.51
N ALA A 212 34.17 12.80 32.73
CA ALA A 212 35.62 12.61 32.78
C ALA A 212 36.40 13.87 32.39
N ASN A 213 35.81 14.76 31.57
CA ASN A 213 36.42 16.00 31.10
C ASN A 213 35.85 17.27 31.78
N ASN A 214 35.12 17.13 32.90
CA ASN A 214 34.48 18.22 33.64
C ASN A 214 33.55 19.11 32.79
N PHE A 215 32.94 18.57 31.74
CA PHE A 215 31.95 19.27 30.92
C PHE A 215 30.54 19.01 31.46
N GLN A 216 29.70 20.07 31.53
CA GLN A 216 28.29 19.95 31.87
C GLN A 216 27.44 20.49 30.71
N MET A 217 26.77 19.59 29.99
CA MET A 217 25.81 19.96 28.95
C MET A 217 24.49 20.46 29.59
N PRO A 218 23.80 21.45 28.99
CA PRO A 218 22.51 21.90 29.48
C PRO A 218 21.48 20.76 29.59
N ALA A 219 20.77 20.65 30.71
CA ALA A 219 19.81 19.57 30.97
C ALA A 219 18.69 19.45 29.91
N THR A 220 18.37 20.54 29.21
CA THR A 220 17.39 20.58 28.13
C THR A 220 17.81 19.80 26.89
N GLN A 221 19.11 19.64 26.63
CA GLN A 221 19.61 18.83 25.51
C GLN A 221 19.56 17.33 25.83
N SER A 222 19.97 16.92 27.05
CA SER A 222 19.91 15.51 27.49
C SER A 222 18.49 14.93 27.50
N GLN A 223 17.47 15.77 27.77
CA GLN A 223 16.08 15.32 27.73
C GLN A 223 15.57 15.11 26.30
N ARG A 224 16.06 15.90 25.33
CA ARG A 224 15.62 15.79 23.92
C ARG A 224 16.05 14.47 23.29
N SER A 225 17.25 13.98 23.56
CA SER A 225 17.71 12.68 23.04
C SER A 225 16.91 11.50 23.60
N LEU A 226 16.58 11.53 24.90
CA LEU A 226 15.73 10.51 25.51
C LEU A 226 14.29 10.54 24.99
N LEU A 227 13.73 11.73 24.75
CA LEU A 227 12.40 11.87 24.15
C LEU A 227 12.38 11.44 22.68
N ALA A 228 13.41 11.76 21.91
CA ALA A 228 13.56 11.30 20.52
C ALA A 228 13.64 9.76 20.44
N ALA A 229 14.36 9.12 21.36
CA ALA A 229 14.41 7.65 21.44
C ALA A 229 13.05 7.04 21.85
N ARG A 230 12.29 7.70 22.72
CA ARG A 230 10.97 7.23 23.20
C ARG A 230 9.84 7.37 22.19
N ALA A 231 9.88 8.35 21.29
CA ALA A 231 8.82 8.57 20.31
C ALA A 231 8.57 7.34 19.38
N LYS A 232 9.53 6.41 19.29
CA LYS A 232 9.42 5.14 18.54
C LYS A 232 8.53 4.07 19.21
N ILE A 233 8.15 4.25 20.48
CA ILE A 233 7.32 3.27 21.21
C ILE A 233 5.82 3.48 20.97
N ILE A 234 5.42 4.69 20.56
CA ILE A 234 4.01 5.11 20.56
C ILE A 234 3.37 5.01 19.16
N ASN A 235 4.16 4.82 18.10
CA ASN A 235 3.69 4.64 16.72
C ASN A 235 4.16 3.29 16.17
#